data_AF-A0A5B2UX68-F1
#
_entry.id   AF-A0A5B2UX68-F1
#
_cell.length_a   1.000
_cell.length_b   1.000
_cell.length_c   1.000
_cell.angle_alpha   90.00
_cell.angle_beta   90.00
_cell.angle_gamma   90.00
#
_symmetry.space_group_name_H-M   'P 1'
#
loop_
_entity.id
_entity.type
_entity.pdbx_description
1 polymer ?
#
loop_
_entity_poly.entity_id
_entity_poly.type
_entity_poly.pdbx_seq_one_letter_code
_entity_poly.pdbx_strand_id
1 'polypeptide(L)'
;MRVNLPVTTVEQTFGEQQRLISATDINSHITYCNAEFAAMSGFTQAELIGSTHNLVRHPDMPPAVFELMWRYLKAGHSWMGVVKNRCKNGNFYWVSAYVTPILEGGRLVGYESVRVKPTREQVRRAEALYARLRAGRSAVAPLQRLGAISQALAVPALAAVAASGAVQWLPTGWAQASTALLLLGVGAWAHLRLGQQLKQIVEHTPNTFSDPISAMTYSDALGPAAQLEMILISEEARLKTALTRLSDLATQMAGAATDSSALSATTESALLEQRAETDMTAAAMTEMAASIAEVAVHVQQTASEARTANDLAGHGSQVVGTTREAIQLLAATVTQINQAVGHLAGQTQEIRVAASMIQAIADQTNLLALNAAIEAARAGEQGRGFAVVADEVRALAGKTRESTEQIQGIIQNLRAGADEAVEIASTGIREAEQGVQQVLQAQQALLGIRQAVERITGMSQQMAAASQEQSHVAEDVSQQINNVAATVQKTAGNANAAVIRGRELESISSGLRALVERFNR
;
A
#
# COMPACT_ATOMS: atom_id res chain seq x y z
N MET A 1 -40.34 32.31 -23.97
CA MET A 1 -38.91 32.15 -24.28
C MET A 1 -38.10 33.14 -23.45
N ARG A 2 -36.93 32.74 -22.92
CA ARG A 2 -36.06 33.61 -22.12
C ARG A 2 -35.42 34.69 -23.01
N VAL A 3 -35.48 35.95 -22.60
CA VAL A 3 -34.83 37.07 -23.29
C VAL A 3 -33.46 37.29 -22.66
N ASN A 4 -32.39 37.13 -23.44
CA ASN A 4 -31.02 37.32 -22.97
C ASN A 4 -30.56 38.75 -23.27
N LEU A 5 -30.13 39.48 -22.24
CA LEU A 5 -29.56 40.83 -22.31
C LEU A 5 -28.13 40.83 -21.72
N PRO A 6 -27.25 41.79 -22.05
CA PRO A 6 -27.43 42.89 -23.02
C PRO A 6 -27.37 42.41 -24.49
N VAL A 7 -27.84 43.25 -25.42
CA VAL A 7 -27.72 43.07 -26.87
C VAL A 7 -27.21 44.37 -27.49
N THR A 8 -26.22 44.29 -28.37
CA THR A 8 -25.67 45.40 -29.16
C THR A 8 -25.90 45.17 -30.65
N THR A 9 -25.65 46.20 -31.47
CA THR A 9 -25.73 46.11 -32.94
C THR A 9 -24.42 45.69 -33.60
N VAL A 10 -23.39 45.33 -32.82
CA VAL A 10 -22.06 44.98 -33.34
C VAL A 10 -22.02 43.48 -33.65
N GLU A 11 -21.80 43.16 -34.93
CA GLU A 11 -21.53 41.79 -35.38
C GLU A 11 -20.05 41.42 -35.13
N GLN A 12 -19.82 40.27 -34.51
CA GLN A 12 -18.52 39.62 -34.48
C GLN A 12 -18.46 38.50 -35.54
N THR A 13 -17.30 38.35 -36.18
CA THR A 13 -17.05 37.33 -37.20
C THR A 13 -15.87 36.46 -36.80
N PHE A 14 -15.81 35.25 -37.37
CA PHE A 14 -14.72 34.29 -37.19
C PHE A 14 -14.17 33.84 -38.56
N GLY A 15 -13.10 33.05 -38.58
CA GLY A 15 -12.43 32.60 -39.81
C GLY A 15 -13.24 31.56 -40.58
N GLU A 16 -13.10 31.50 -41.91
CA GLU A 16 -13.81 30.53 -42.77
C GLU A 16 -13.47 29.07 -42.43
N GLN A 17 -12.26 28.81 -41.93
CA GLN A 17 -11.80 27.49 -41.50
C GLN A 17 -12.11 27.20 -40.03
N GLN A 18 -12.48 28.21 -39.22
CA GLN A 18 -12.81 28.01 -37.82
C GLN A 18 -14.14 27.27 -37.68
N ARG A 19 -14.22 26.38 -36.69
CA ARG A 19 -15.40 25.56 -36.38
C ARG A 19 -15.77 25.80 -34.93
N LEU A 20 -17.04 26.12 -34.67
CA LEU A 20 -17.52 26.30 -33.30
C LEU A 20 -18.32 25.07 -32.90
N ILE A 21 -17.79 24.28 -31.98
CA ILE A 21 -18.32 22.96 -31.62
C ILE A 21 -18.84 22.99 -30.19
N SER A 22 -20.03 22.45 -29.99
CA SER A 22 -20.59 22.21 -28.66
C SER A 22 -21.39 20.90 -28.63
N ALA A 23 -21.27 20.13 -27.56
CA ALA A 23 -22.16 19.03 -27.25
C ALA A 23 -23.00 19.33 -26.01
N THR A 24 -24.18 18.75 -25.95
CA THR A 24 -25.15 18.93 -24.87
C THR A 24 -25.73 17.58 -24.45
N ASP A 25 -26.24 17.49 -23.23
CA ASP A 25 -27.10 16.39 -22.82
C ASP A 25 -28.52 16.50 -23.42
N ILE A 26 -29.39 15.53 -23.14
CA ILE A 26 -30.79 15.53 -23.61
C ILE A 26 -31.60 16.74 -23.12
N ASN A 27 -31.15 17.40 -22.05
CA ASN A 27 -31.78 18.56 -21.45
C ASN A 27 -31.16 19.89 -21.94
N SER A 28 -30.29 19.84 -22.96
CA SER A 28 -29.58 20.98 -23.53
C SER A 28 -28.55 21.64 -22.61
N HIS A 29 -28.06 20.97 -21.57
CA HIS A 29 -26.91 21.42 -20.79
C HIS A 29 -25.63 21.10 -21.56
N ILE A 30 -24.75 22.07 -21.72
CA ILE A 30 -23.49 21.90 -22.47
C ILE A 30 -22.58 20.95 -21.69
N THR A 31 -22.20 19.84 -22.32
CA THR A 31 -21.26 18.83 -21.77
C THR A 31 -19.86 19.00 -22.34
N TYR A 32 -19.74 19.62 -23.52
CA TYR A 32 -18.46 19.89 -24.17
C TYR A 32 -18.56 21.14 -25.05
N CYS A 33 -17.48 21.92 -25.13
CA CYS A 33 -17.29 22.91 -26.18
C CYS A 33 -15.80 23.06 -26.49
N ASN A 34 -15.47 23.34 -27.75
CA ASN A 34 -14.09 23.62 -28.13
C ASN A 34 -13.65 25.06 -27.77
N ALA A 35 -12.35 25.30 -27.80
CA ALA A 35 -11.76 26.60 -27.45
C ALA A 35 -12.28 27.74 -28.36
N GLU A 36 -12.50 27.45 -29.64
CA GLU A 36 -13.01 28.40 -30.62
C GLU A 36 -14.43 28.86 -30.30
N PHE A 37 -15.32 27.96 -29.85
CA PHE A 37 -16.67 28.32 -29.42
C PHE A 37 -16.66 29.18 -28.15
N ALA A 38 -15.82 28.82 -27.18
CA ALA A 38 -15.65 29.62 -25.95
C ALA A 38 -15.15 31.03 -26.28
N ALA A 39 -14.10 31.15 -27.09
CA ALA A 39 -13.55 32.43 -27.54
C ALA A 39 -14.59 33.27 -28.30
N MET A 40 -15.33 32.68 -29.24
CA MET A 40 -16.32 33.42 -30.03
C MET A 40 -17.52 33.90 -29.19
N SER A 41 -17.97 33.07 -28.26
CA SER A 41 -19.09 33.43 -27.38
C SER A 41 -18.70 34.44 -26.30
N GLY A 42 -17.41 34.55 -25.97
CA GLY A 42 -16.89 35.40 -24.89
C GLY A 42 -17.18 34.86 -23.49
N PHE A 43 -17.70 33.63 -23.37
CA PHE A 43 -17.84 32.91 -22.11
C PHE A 43 -16.65 31.98 -21.91
N THR A 44 -16.19 31.85 -20.67
CA THR A 44 -15.17 30.86 -20.33
C THR A 44 -15.75 29.44 -20.44
N GLN A 45 -14.90 28.45 -20.69
CA GLN A 45 -15.36 27.05 -20.75
C GLN A 45 -16.07 26.62 -19.45
N ALA A 46 -15.56 27.05 -18.28
CA ALA A 46 -16.19 26.76 -17.00
C ALA A 46 -17.60 27.37 -16.85
N GLU A 47 -17.88 28.52 -17.48
CA GLU A 47 -19.22 29.12 -17.50
C GLU A 47 -20.16 28.43 -18.49
N LEU A 48 -19.61 27.88 -19.58
CA LEU A 48 -20.38 27.18 -20.60
C LEU A 48 -20.77 25.78 -20.16
N ILE A 49 -19.83 25.00 -19.62
CA ILE A 49 -20.09 23.63 -19.17
C ILE A 49 -21.14 23.62 -18.06
N GLY A 50 -22.15 22.76 -18.19
CA GLY A 50 -23.29 22.66 -17.25
C GLY A 50 -24.36 23.72 -17.45
N SER A 51 -24.09 24.82 -18.17
CA SER A 51 -25.09 25.82 -18.52
C SER A 51 -25.98 25.35 -19.67
N THR A 52 -27.24 25.79 -19.68
CA THR A 52 -28.14 25.52 -20.81
C THR A 52 -27.66 26.24 -22.07
N HIS A 53 -27.67 25.57 -23.22
CA HIS A 53 -27.20 26.13 -24.49
C HIS A 53 -27.96 27.41 -24.91
N ASN A 54 -29.17 27.63 -24.38
CA ASN A 54 -29.91 28.87 -24.57
C ASN A 54 -29.16 30.14 -24.08
N LEU A 55 -28.08 30.01 -23.32
CA LEU A 55 -27.23 31.12 -22.86
C LEU A 55 -26.71 32.02 -24.00
N VAL A 56 -26.38 31.43 -25.15
CA VAL A 56 -25.86 32.16 -26.33
C VAL A 56 -26.95 32.57 -27.32
N ARG A 57 -28.23 32.38 -26.99
CA ARG A 57 -29.33 32.69 -27.90
C ARG A 57 -29.53 34.20 -28.04
N HIS A 58 -29.68 34.66 -29.28
CA HIS A 58 -30.08 36.04 -29.58
C HIS A 58 -31.61 36.24 -29.52
N PRO A 59 -32.14 37.34 -28.94
CA PRO A 59 -33.59 37.62 -28.89
C PRO A 59 -34.27 37.73 -30.26
N ASP A 60 -33.59 38.26 -31.28
CA ASP A 60 -34.09 38.34 -32.66
C ASP A 60 -34.41 37.00 -33.32
N MET A 61 -33.95 35.87 -32.77
CA MET A 61 -34.22 34.57 -33.37
C MET A 61 -35.69 34.17 -33.18
N PRO A 62 -36.46 33.96 -34.28
CA PRO A 62 -37.88 33.64 -34.18
C PRO A 62 -38.13 32.33 -33.43
N PRO A 63 -39.16 32.27 -32.56
CA PRO A 63 -39.54 31.05 -31.86
C PRO A 63 -39.74 29.83 -32.77
N ALA A 64 -40.41 30.05 -33.91
CA ALA A 64 -40.73 29.01 -34.90
C ALA A 64 -39.49 28.28 -35.47
N VAL A 65 -38.34 28.95 -35.58
CA VAL A 65 -37.10 28.35 -36.09
C VAL A 65 -36.55 27.32 -35.10
N PHE A 66 -36.64 27.60 -33.80
CA PHE A 66 -36.21 26.65 -32.77
C PHE A 66 -37.21 25.53 -32.53
N GLU A 67 -38.52 25.81 -32.63
CA GLU A 67 -39.55 24.76 -32.59
C GLU A 67 -39.34 23.75 -33.72
N LEU A 68 -39.03 24.24 -34.92
CA LEU A 68 -38.65 23.42 -36.06
C LEU A 68 -37.40 22.58 -35.77
N MET A 69 -36.33 23.20 -35.26
CA MET A 69 -35.11 22.49 -34.87
C MET A 69 -35.39 21.34 -33.91
N TRP A 70 -36.11 21.62 -32.81
CA TRP A 70 -36.42 20.61 -31.81
C TRP A 70 -37.31 19.49 -32.34
N ARG A 71 -38.21 19.78 -33.28
CA ARG A 71 -39.03 18.76 -33.94
C ARG A 71 -38.16 17.73 -34.67
N TYR A 72 -37.15 18.18 -35.41
CA TYR A 72 -36.22 17.28 -36.12
C TYR A 72 -35.34 16.50 -35.14
N LEU A 73 -34.71 17.20 -34.19
CA LEU A 73 -33.79 16.59 -33.23
C LEU A 73 -34.48 15.54 -32.34
N LYS A 74 -35.72 15.79 -31.89
CA LYS A 74 -36.49 14.83 -31.10
C LYS A 74 -36.98 13.62 -31.92
N ALA A 75 -37.10 13.78 -33.24
CA ALA A 75 -37.38 12.68 -34.15
C ALA A 75 -36.11 11.86 -34.51
N GLY A 76 -34.95 12.19 -33.94
CA GLY A 76 -33.68 11.53 -34.23
C GLY A 76 -33.04 11.97 -35.56
N HIS A 77 -33.52 13.06 -36.16
CA HIS A 77 -32.97 13.61 -37.39
C HIS A 77 -32.07 14.81 -37.10
N SER A 78 -31.08 15.03 -37.98
CA SER A 78 -30.25 16.23 -37.95
C SER A 78 -31.06 17.48 -38.31
N TRP A 79 -30.59 18.64 -37.87
CA TRP A 79 -31.15 19.94 -38.26
C TRP A 79 -30.05 20.86 -38.78
N MET A 80 -30.36 21.68 -39.79
CA MET A 80 -29.47 22.73 -40.26
C MET A 80 -30.18 24.07 -40.43
N GLY A 81 -29.51 25.14 -40.05
CA GLY A 81 -30.05 26.50 -40.20
C GLY A 81 -29.06 27.60 -39.86
N VAL A 82 -29.33 28.79 -40.40
CA VAL A 82 -28.58 30.01 -40.09
C VAL A 82 -29.09 30.59 -38.77
N VAL A 83 -28.24 30.66 -37.75
CA VAL A 83 -28.62 31.09 -36.39
C VAL A 83 -27.86 32.34 -36.00
N LYS A 84 -28.58 33.32 -35.44
CA LYS A 84 -28.00 34.49 -34.77
C LYS A 84 -27.81 34.16 -33.29
N ASN A 85 -26.58 34.27 -32.83
CA ASN A 85 -26.20 34.07 -31.43
C ASN A 85 -25.70 35.38 -30.80
N ARG A 86 -25.67 35.41 -29.47
CA ARG A 86 -25.26 36.54 -28.65
C ARG A 86 -24.01 36.17 -27.85
N CYS A 87 -23.01 37.04 -27.90
CA CYS A 87 -21.81 36.98 -27.05
C CYS A 87 -22.09 37.47 -25.63
N LYS A 88 -21.24 37.13 -24.66
CA LYS A 88 -21.33 37.58 -23.26
C LYS A 88 -21.43 39.10 -23.12
N ASN A 89 -20.66 39.84 -23.91
CA ASN A 89 -20.63 41.31 -23.94
C ASN A 89 -21.85 41.96 -24.63
N GLY A 90 -22.76 41.17 -25.19
CA GLY A 90 -23.97 41.63 -25.88
C GLY A 90 -23.84 41.78 -27.39
N ASN A 91 -22.64 41.70 -27.97
CA ASN A 91 -22.50 41.61 -29.43
C ASN A 91 -23.16 40.33 -29.97
N PHE A 92 -23.30 40.23 -31.29
CA PHE A 92 -23.88 39.05 -31.93
C PHE A 92 -22.97 38.44 -32.98
N TYR A 93 -23.20 37.19 -33.33
CA TYR A 93 -22.51 36.51 -34.42
C TYR A 93 -23.47 35.56 -35.13
N TRP A 94 -23.26 35.39 -36.44
CA TRP A 94 -24.05 34.48 -37.25
C TRP A 94 -23.31 33.16 -37.46
N VAL A 95 -24.03 32.06 -37.39
CA VAL A 95 -23.51 30.72 -37.66
C VAL A 95 -24.44 30.00 -38.64
N SER A 96 -23.87 29.23 -39.56
CA SER A 96 -24.59 28.12 -40.18
C SER A 96 -24.39 26.91 -39.28
N ALA A 97 -25.43 26.51 -38.54
CA ALA A 97 -25.37 25.46 -37.55
C ALA A 97 -25.90 24.15 -38.13
N TYR A 98 -25.09 23.10 -38.07
CA TYR A 98 -25.51 21.72 -38.27
C TYR A 98 -25.58 21.04 -36.90
N VAL A 99 -26.72 20.44 -36.57
CA VAL A 99 -26.98 19.83 -35.26
C VAL A 99 -27.39 18.38 -35.44
N THR A 100 -26.75 17.48 -34.71
CA THR A 100 -26.97 16.02 -34.79
C THR A 100 -27.31 15.45 -33.41
N PRO A 101 -28.21 14.45 -33.34
CA PRO A 101 -28.40 13.67 -32.12
C PRO A 101 -27.20 12.75 -31.87
N ILE A 102 -26.75 12.68 -30.61
CA ILE A 102 -25.72 11.76 -30.13
C ILE A 102 -26.42 10.52 -29.60
N LEU A 103 -26.10 9.36 -30.17
CA LEU A 103 -26.65 8.06 -29.78
C LEU A 103 -25.55 7.19 -29.17
N GLU A 104 -25.75 6.69 -27.96
CA GLU A 104 -24.91 5.68 -27.33
C GLU A 104 -25.74 4.41 -27.11
N GLY A 105 -25.29 3.28 -27.68
CA GLY A 105 -26.03 2.01 -27.60
C GLY A 105 -27.46 2.09 -28.19
N GLY A 106 -27.69 2.99 -29.15
CA GLY A 106 -29.01 3.23 -29.74
C GLY A 106 -29.91 4.16 -28.92
N ARG A 107 -29.46 4.65 -27.76
CA ARG A 107 -30.21 5.59 -26.92
C ARG A 107 -29.70 7.02 -27.15
N LEU A 108 -30.63 7.96 -27.28
CA LEU A 108 -30.31 9.39 -27.33
C LEU A 108 -29.72 9.85 -25.99
N VAL A 109 -28.47 10.30 -26.01
CA VAL A 109 -27.75 10.81 -24.83
C VAL A 109 -27.50 12.31 -24.88
N GLY A 110 -27.61 12.92 -26.06
CA GLY A 110 -27.32 14.33 -26.22
C GLY A 110 -27.47 14.86 -27.63
N TYR A 111 -27.04 16.11 -27.83
CA TYR A 111 -27.00 16.75 -29.14
C TYR A 111 -25.65 17.44 -29.35
N GLU A 112 -25.11 17.30 -30.55
CA GLU A 112 -23.89 17.95 -30.98
C GLU A 112 -24.21 19.00 -32.03
N SER A 113 -23.50 20.13 -32.00
CA SER A 113 -23.58 21.12 -33.06
C SER A 113 -22.20 21.54 -33.53
N VAL A 114 -22.01 21.47 -34.84
CA VAL A 114 -20.87 22.05 -35.55
C VAL A 114 -21.33 23.25 -36.33
N ARG A 115 -20.61 24.36 -36.16
CA ARG A 115 -20.97 25.66 -36.74
C ARG A 115 -19.86 26.17 -37.62
N VAL A 116 -20.26 26.61 -38.81
CA VAL A 116 -19.40 27.29 -39.77
C VAL A 116 -19.86 28.71 -39.99
N LYS A 117 -18.99 29.53 -40.54
CA LYS A 117 -19.35 30.90 -40.91
C LYS A 117 -20.34 30.87 -42.08
N PRO A 118 -21.51 31.50 -41.96
CA PRO A 118 -22.46 31.61 -43.06
C PRO A 118 -21.97 32.67 -44.05
N THR A 119 -22.35 32.51 -45.32
CA THR A 119 -22.07 33.54 -46.33
C THR A 119 -22.91 34.80 -46.07
N ARG A 120 -22.47 35.95 -46.57
CA ARG A 120 -23.22 37.21 -46.42
C ARG A 120 -24.60 37.14 -47.07
N GLU A 121 -24.73 36.38 -48.16
CA GLU A 121 -26.01 36.08 -48.81
C GLU A 121 -26.95 35.30 -47.89
N GLN A 122 -26.44 34.25 -47.24
CA GLN A 122 -27.20 33.43 -46.29
C GLN A 122 -27.70 34.26 -45.10
N VAL A 123 -26.84 35.15 -44.56
CA VAL A 123 -27.23 36.07 -43.48
C VAL A 123 -28.34 37.01 -43.93
N ARG A 124 -28.21 37.64 -45.10
CA ARG A 124 -29.24 38.56 -45.62
C ARG A 124 -30.59 37.86 -45.82
N ARG A 125 -30.58 36.65 -46.38
CA ARG A 125 -31.79 35.83 -46.55
C ARG A 125 -32.42 35.46 -45.20
N ALA A 126 -31.61 35.03 -44.24
CA ALA A 126 -32.06 34.71 -42.90
C ALA A 126 -32.67 35.94 -42.19
N GLU A 127 -32.03 37.11 -42.28
CA GLU A 127 -32.55 38.35 -41.70
C GLU A 127 -33.92 38.72 -42.25
N ALA A 128 -34.08 38.70 -43.58
CA ALA A 128 -35.34 38.99 -44.24
C ALA A 128 -36.44 37.98 -43.87
N LEU A 129 -36.12 36.68 -43.86
CA LEU A 129 -37.03 35.62 -43.47
C LEU A 129 -37.45 35.77 -41.99
N TYR A 130 -36.49 35.98 -41.10
CA TYR A 130 -36.74 36.05 -39.66
C TYR A 130 -37.51 37.30 -39.27
N ALA A 131 -37.30 38.44 -39.95
CA ALA A 131 -38.13 39.63 -39.78
C ALA A 131 -39.62 39.36 -40.10
N ARG A 132 -39.90 38.60 -41.16
CA ARG A 132 -41.28 38.21 -41.52
C ARG A 132 -41.90 37.26 -40.50
N LEU A 133 -41.15 36.24 -40.09
CA LEU A 133 -41.62 35.26 -39.09
C LEU A 133 -41.89 35.93 -37.72
N ARG A 134 -41.04 36.86 -37.28
CA ARG A 134 -41.29 37.66 -36.06
C ARG A 134 -42.56 38.51 -36.15
N ALA A 135 -42.87 39.03 -37.34
CA ALA A 135 -44.08 39.81 -37.59
C ALA A 135 -45.34 38.95 -37.79
N GLY A 136 -45.27 37.63 -37.59
CA GLY A 136 -46.39 36.69 -37.80
C GLY A 136 -46.80 36.55 -39.28
N ARG A 137 -45.95 36.97 -40.22
CA ARG A 137 -46.23 36.91 -41.66
C ARG A 137 -45.73 35.60 -42.26
N SER A 138 -46.32 35.21 -43.41
CA SER A 138 -45.87 34.03 -44.17
C SER A 138 -44.38 34.09 -44.53
N ALA A 139 -43.69 32.95 -44.49
CA ALA A 139 -42.27 32.84 -44.83
C ALA A 139 -41.94 33.44 -46.22
N VAL A 140 -42.78 33.16 -47.22
CA VAL A 140 -42.66 33.72 -48.58
C VAL A 140 -43.59 34.94 -48.72
N ALA A 141 -43.10 36.03 -49.31
CA ALA A 141 -43.94 37.18 -49.63
C ALA A 141 -44.90 36.89 -50.80
N PRO A 142 -46.15 37.39 -50.80
CA PRO A 142 -47.06 37.22 -51.93
C PRO A 142 -46.47 37.71 -53.27
N LEU A 143 -45.77 38.85 -53.24
CA LEU A 143 -45.04 39.40 -54.40
C LEU A 143 -43.93 38.48 -54.90
N GLN A 144 -43.23 37.77 -54.02
CA GLN A 144 -42.19 36.80 -54.43
C GLN A 144 -42.81 35.54 -55.04
N ARG A 145 -43.98 35.10 -54.56
CA ARG A 145 -44.72 33.99 -55.20
C ARG A 145 -45.17 34.37 -56.61
N LEU A 146 -45.71 35.58 -56.77
CA LEU A 146 -46.08 36.12 -58.09
C LEU A 146 -44.84 36.26 -59.00
N GLY A 147 -43.71 36.72 -58.45
CA GLY A 147 -42.43 36.80 -59.16
C GLY A 147 -41.96 35.43 -59.67
N ALA A 148 -41.97 34.40 -58.82
CA ALA A 148 -41.57 33.05 -59.21
C ALA A 148 -42.48 32.47 -60.30
N ILE A 149 -43.81 32.67 -60.18
CA ILE A 149 -44.77 32.26 -61.22
C ILE A 149 -44.52 33.03 -62.53
N SER A 150 -44.25 34.33 -62.43
CA SER A 150 -43.96 35.16 -63.61
C SER A 150 -42.68 34.74 -64.32
N GLN A 151 -41.63 34.38 -63.58
CA GLN A 151 -40.38 33.86 -64.16
C GLN A 151 -40.58 32.49 -64.82
N ALA A 152 -41.38 31.62 -64.19
CA ALA A 152 -41.73 30.31 -64.75
C ALA A 152 -42.53 30.42 -66.06
N LEU A 153 -43.35 31.47 -66.20
CA LEU A 153 -44.16 31.72 -67.38
C LEU A 153 -43.51 32.69 -68.39
N ALA A 154 -42.41 33.37 -68.03
CA ALA A 154 -41.77 34.39 -68.87
C ALA A 154 -41.26 33.82 -70.20
N VAL A 155 -40.55 32.69 -70.16
CA VAL A 155 -40.02 32.02 -71.37
C VAL A 155 -41.15 31.53 -72.29
N PRO A 156 -42.16 30.78 -71.80
CA PRO A 156 -43.26 30.37 -72.67
C PRO A 156 -44.15 31.55 -73.10
N ALA A 157 -44.27 32.61 -72.31
CA ALA A 157 -44.98 33.83 -72.71
C ALA A 157 -44.23 34.58 -73.82
N LEU A 158 -42.91 34.72 -73.73
CA LEU A 158 -42.09 35.31 -74.79
C LEU A 158 -42.14 34.45 -76.06
N ALA A 159 -42.08 33.13 -75.94
CA ALA A 159 -42.24 32.21 -77.07
C ALA A 159 -43.64 32.33 -77.69
N ALA A 160 -44.69 32.48 -76.89
CA ALA A 160 -46.06 32.70 -77.33
C ALA A 160 -46.22 34.04 -78.09
N VAL A 161 -45.61 35.12 -77.60
CA VAL A 161 -45.61 36.43 -78.25
C VAL A 161 -44.84 36.37 -79.59
N ALA A 162 -43.66 35.76 -79.61
CA ALA A 162 -42.86 35.60 -80.82
C ALA A 162 -43.59 34.76 -81.89
N ALA A 163 -44.23 33.66 -81.47
CA ALA A 163 -45.03 32.82 -82.36
C ALA A 163 -46.28 33.56 -82.87
N SER A 164 -46.93 34.36 -82.04
CA SER A 164 -48.10 35.16 -82.45
C SER A 164 -47.72 36.27 -83.45
N GLY A 165 -46.56 36.90 -83.28
CA GLY A 165 -46.02 37.88 -84.23
C GLY A 165 -45.63 37.28 -85.58
N ALA A 166 -45.15 36.03 -85.60
CA ALA A 166 -44.85 35.31 -86.83
C ALA A 166 -46.12 34.93 -87.65
N VAL A 167 -47.29 34.85 -87.01
CA VAL A 167 -48.57 34.46 -87.63
C VAL A 167 -49.32 35.67 -88.23
N GLN A 168 -48.73 36.86 -88.30
CA GLN A 168 -49.33 38.02 -88.99
C GLN A 168 -49.56 37.82 -90.51
N TRP A 169 -49.13 36.68 -91.06
CA TRP A 169 -49.35 36.29 -92.45
C TRP A 169 -50.57 35.36 -92.66
N LEU A 170 -51.37 35.07 -91.61
CA LEU A 170 -52.63 34.29 -91.69
C LEU A 170 -53.84 35.04 -91.07
N PRO A 171 -55.05 35.01 -91.70
CA PRO A 171 -56.13 35.97 -91.42
C PRO A 171 -57.12 35.54 -90.32
N THR A 172 -56.68 35.15 -89.12
CA THR A 172 -57.64 34.88 -88.03
C THR A 172 -57.03 35.03 -86.63
N GLY A 173 -57.47 36.02 -85.85
CA GLY A 173 -56.99 36.25 -84.48
C GLY A 173 -57.16 35.05 -83.54
N TRP A 174 -58.10 34.15 -83.84
CA TRP A 174 -58.28 32.88 -83.13
C TRP A 174 -57.09 31.93 -83.25
N ALA A 175 -56.39 31.89 -84.40
CA ALA A 175 -55.22 31.03 -84.60
C ALA A 175 -53.98 31.51 -83.81
N GLN A 176 -53.84 32.84 -83.66
CA GLN A 176 -52.80 33.44 -82.82
C GLN A 176 -53.06 33.14 -81.34
N ALA A 177 -54.32 33.31 -80.89
CA ALA A 177 -54.72 33.00 -79.52
C ALA A 177 -54.52 31.52 -79.16
N SER A 178 -54.86 30.58 -80.07
CA SER A 178 -54.66 29.15 -79.83
C SER A 178 -53.19 28.75 -79.76
N THR A 179 -52.33 29.36 -80.58
CA THR A 179 -50.87 29.08 -80.57
C THR A 179 -50.22 29.62 -79.29
N ALA A 180 -50.59 30.82 -78.86
CA ALA A 180 -50.13 31.39 -77.61
C ALA A 180 -50.56 30.54 -76.39
N LEU A 181 -51.82 30.10 -76.36
CA LEU A 181 -52.34 29.23 -75.31
C LEU A 181 -51.64 27.86 -75.29
N LEU A 182 -51.34 27.28 -76.45
CA LEU A 182 -50.62 26.01 -76.54
C LEU A 182 -49.19 26.14 -75.96
N LEU A 183 -48.44 27.19 -76.34
CA LEU A 183 -47.07 27.40 -75.86
C LEU A 183 -47.03 27.73 -74.36
N LEU A 184 -47.98 28.53 -73.87
CA LEU A 184 -48.17 28.75 -72.43
C LEU A 184 -48.53 27.45 -71.69
N GLY A 185 -49.42 26.63 -72.26
CA GLY A 185 -49.82 25.34 -71.70
C GLY A 185 -48.68 24.33 -71.64
N VAL A 186 -47.89 24.19 -72.70
CA VAL A 186 -46.71 23.32 -72.75
C VAL A 186 -45.62 23.80 -71.80
N GLY A 187 -45.38 25.11 -71.73
CA GLY A 187 -44.45 25.70 -70.77
C GLY A 187 -44.86 25.48 -69.32
N ALA A 188 -46.14 25.70 -69.00
CA ALA A 188 -46.70 25.42 -67.68
C ALA A 188 -46.60 23.93 -67.34
N TRP A 189 -46.93 23.02 -68.27
CA TRP A 189 -46.79 21.58 -68.08
C TRP A 189 -45.33 21.17 -67.84
N ALA A 190 -44.38 21.68 -68.61
CA ALA A 190 -42.96 21.39 -68.44
C ALA A 190 -42.44 21.88 -67.09
N HIS A 191 -42.84 23.08 -66.65
CA HIS A 191 -42.47 23.62 -65.35
C HIS A 191 -43.06 22.81 -64.19
N LEU A 192 -44.34 22.45 -64.28
CA LEU A 192 -45.01 21.60 -63.28
C LEU A 192 -44.38 20.21 -63.23
N ARG A 193 -44.04 19.62 -64.38
CA ARG A 193 -43.37 18.32 -64.47
C ARG A 193 -41.99 18.35 -63.83
N LEU A 194 -41.18 19.38 -64.10
CA LEU A 194 -39.86 19.57 -63.48
C LEU A 194 -39.99 19.76 -61.96
N GLY A 195 -40.94 20.58 -61.51
CA GLY A 195 -41.24 20.76 -60.09
C GLY A 195 -41.64 19.45 -59.40
N GLN A 196 -42.45 18.61 -60.08
CA GLN A 196 -42.84 17.31 -59.57
C GLN A 196 -41.67 16.31 -59.53
N GLN A 197 -40.79 16.31 -60.54
CA GLN A 197 -39.57 15.49 -60.55
C GLN A 197 -38.64 15.86 -59.39
N LEU A 198 -38.39 17.15 -59.18
CA LEU A 198 -37.58 17.62 -58.06
C LEU A 198 -38.22 17.26 -56.71
N LYS A 199 -39.55 17.39 -56.61
CA LYS A 199 -40.29 16.97 -55.41
C LYS A 199 -40.11 15.47 -55.14
N GLN A 200 -40.22 14.63 -56.18
CA GLN A 200 -39.97 13.20 -56.05
C GLN A 200 -38.55 12.91 -55.57
N ILE A 201 -37.52 13.59 -56.11
CA ILE A 201 -36.13 13.41 -55.66
C ILE A 201 -35.98 13.74 -54.18
N VAL A 202 -36.55 14.87 -53.73
CA VAL A 202 -36.54 15.29 -52.32
C VAL A 202 -37.25 14.26 -51.43
N GLU A 203 -38.40 13.73 -51.87
CA GLU A 203 -39.17 12.73 -51.11
C GLU A 203 -38.47 11.35 -51.04
N HIS A 204 -37.70 10.97 -52.06
CA HIS A 204 -36.99 9.69 -52.13
C HIS A 204 -35.59 9.70 -51.48
N THR A 205 -35.22 10.78 -50.78
CA THR A 205 -33.95 10.88 -50.07
C THR A 205 -34.15 10.83 -48.54
N PRO A 206 -34.55 9.67 -47.98
CA PRO A 206 -34.88 9.55 -46.56
C PRO A 206 -33.65 9.86 -45.69
N ASN A 207 -33.88 10.43 -44.50
CA ASN A 207 -32.86 10.82 -43.50
C ASN A 207 -31.97 12.02 -43.86
N THR A 208 -32.27 12.76 -44.91
CA THR A 208 -31.65 14.06 -45.22
C THR A 208 -32.46 15.23 -44.70
N PHE A 209 -31.80 16.37 -44.50
CA PHE A 209 -32.47 17.58 -44.00
C PHE A 209 -32.94 18.47 -45.16
N SER A 210 -34.26 18.52 -45.37
CA SER A 210 -34.89 19.18 -46.53
C SER A 210 -36.01 20.16 -46.15
N ASP A 211 -35.98 20.73 -44.94
CA ASP A 211 -37.04 21.62 -44.47
C ASP A 211 -37.21 22.86 -45.39
N PRO A 212 -38.44 23.16 -45.86
CA PRO A 212 -38.67 24.26 -46.78
C PRO A 212 -38.37 25.65 -46.20
N ILE A 213 -38.49 25.86 -44.89
CA ILE A 213 -38.23 27.16 -44.25
C ILE A 213 -36.73 27.38 -44.13
N SER A 214 -35.99 26.38 -43.66
CA SER A 214 -34.53 26.46 -43.60
C SER A 214 -33.92 26.56 -45.00
N ALA A 215 -34.45 25.87 -46.01
CA ALA A 215 -33.96 25.95 -47.39
C ALA A 215 -33.91 27.39 -47.94
N MET A 216 -34.85 28.25 -47.55
CA MET A 216 -34.90 29.66 -47.96
C MET A 216 -33.74 30.51 -47.41
N THR A 217 -33.01 30.04 -46.39
CA THR A 217 -31.80 30.75 -45.93
C THR A 217 -30.59 30.40 -46.79
N TYR A 218 -30.62 29.28 -47.52
CA TYR A 218 -29.50 28.75 -48.30
C TYR A 218 -29.64 28.91 -49.82
N SER A 219 -30.87 29.04 -50.33
CA SER A 219 -31.16 29.15 -51.76
C SER A 219 -32.00 30.38 -52.10
N ASP A 220 -31.82 30.92 -53.32
CA ASP A 220 -32.72 31.94 -53.90
C ASP A 220 -33.93 31.31 -54.60
N ALA A 221 -33.88 30.00 -54.90
CA ALA A 221 -34.99 29.26 -55.44
C ALA A 221 -36.11 29.09 -54.42
N LEU A 222 -37.30 28.72 -54.89
CA LEU A 222 -38.43 28.37 -54.04
C LEU A 222 -38.88 26.92 -54.32
N GLY A 223 -39.43 26.27 -53.29
CA GLY A 223 -39.98 24.92 -53.43
C GLY A 223 -38.91 23.83 -53.53
N PRO A 224 -39.16 22.75 -54.30
CA PRO A 224 -38.29 21.56 -54.33
C PRO A 224 -36.83 21.82 -54.73
N ALA A 225 -36.57 22.84 -55.57
CA ALA A 225 -35.20 23.21 -55.96
C ALA A 225 -34.38 23.70 -54.76
N ALA A 226 -34.96 24.56 -53.92
CA ALA A 226 -34.32 25.04 -52.70
C ALA A 226 -34.08 23.91 -51.69
N GLN A 227 -35.01 22.96 -51.60
CA GLN A 227 -34.88 21.79 -50.73
C GLN A 227 -33.74 20.87 -51.20
N LEU A 228 -33.56 20.70 -52.51
CA LEU A 228 -32.45 19.92 -53.06
C LEU A 228 -31.09 20.57 -52.76
N GLU A 229 -30.96 21.89 -52.95
CA GLU A 229 -29.75 22.62 -52.54
C GLU A 229 -29.49 22.46 -51.04
N MET A 230 -30.54 22.52 -50.21
CA MET A 230 -30.42 22.32 -48.78
C MET A 230 -29.91 20.93 -48.42
N ILE A 231 -30.41 19.89 -49.09
CA ILE A 231 -29.93 18.51 -48.89
C ILE A 231 -28.43 18.46 -49.16
N LEU A 232 -27.97 18.96 -50.30
CA LEU A 232 -26.55 18.94 -50.68
C LEU A 232 -25.66 19.66 -49.66
N ILE A 233 -26.05 20.86 -49.23
CA ILE A 233 -25.29 21.63 -48.23
C ILE A 233 -25.30 20.90 -46.87
N SER A 234 -26.42 20.28 -46.49
CA SER A 234 -26.55 19.58 -45.21
C SER A 234 -25.71 18.30 -45.17
N GLU A 235 -25.61 17.58 -46.29
CA GLU A 235 -24.79 16.37 -46.38
C GLU A 235 -23.29 16.70 -46.43
N GLU A 236 -22.91 17.80 -47.07
CA GLU A 236 -21.53 18.32 -46.96
C GLU A 236 -21.18 18.66 -45.50
N ALA A 237 -22.10 19.32 -44.78
CA ALA A 237 -21.92 19.64 -43.36
C ALA A 237 -21.84 18.38 -42.49
N ARG A 238 -22.64 17.35 -42.80
CA ARG A 238 -22.60 16.03 -42.14
C ARG A 238 -21.24 15.36 -42.31
N LEU A 239 -20.75 15.28 -43.55
CA LEU A 239 -19.46 14.64 -43.86
C LEU A 239 -18.30 15.37 -43.17
N LYS A 240 -18.26 16.70 -43.26
CA LYS A 240 -17.23 17.50 -42.58
C LYS A 240 -17.25 17.30 -41.06
N THR A 241 -18.44 17.27 -40.45
CA THR A 241 -18.59 17.02 -39.01
C THR A 241 -18.03 15.65 -38.62
N ALA A 242 -18.38 14.60 -39.37
CA ALA A 242 -17.88 13.25 -39.12
C ALA A 242 -16.35 13.16 -39.27
N LEU A 243 -15.79 13.78 -40.32
CA LEU A 243 -14.34 13.80 -40.56
C LEU A 243 -13.57 14.54 -39.45
N THR A 244 -14.06 15.70 -39.00
CA THR A 244 -13.45 16.42 -37.87
C THR A 244 -13.47 15.57 -36.61
N ARG A 245 -14.59 14.90 -36.30
CA ARG A 245 -14.68 14.01 -35.13
C ARG A 245 -13.74 12.81 -35.22
N LEU A 246 -13.61 12.19 -36.40
CA LEU A 246 -12.64 11.11 -36.62
C LEU A 246 -11.20 11.60 -36.43
N SER A 247 -10.89 12.82 -36.89
CA SER A 247 -9.57 13.44 -36.67
C SER A 247 -9.27 13.64 -35.19
N ASP A 248 -10.21 14.22 -34.45
CA ASP A 248 -10.05 14.49 -33.01
C ASP A 248 -9.83 13.19 -32.22
N LEU A 249 -10.59 12.15 -32.54
CA LEU A 249 -10.44 10.83 -31.91
C LEU A 249 -9.12 10.17 -32.27
N ALA A 250 -8.65 10.29 -33.52
CA ALA A 250 -7.33 9.80 -33.92
C ALA A 250 -6.23 10.51 -33.12
N THR A 251 -6.27 11.84 -32.99
CA THR A 251 -5.30 12.58 -32.18
C THR A 251 -5.30 12.16 -30.71
N GLN A 252 -6.47 11.97 -30.10
CA GLN A 252 -6.58 11.46 -28.73
C GLN A 252 -5.99 10.06 -28.57
N MET A 253 -6.25 9.17 -29.53
CA MET A 253 -5.72 7.81 -29.54
C MET A 253 -4.19 7.78 -29.70
N ALA A 254 -3.61 8.67 -30.52
CA ALA A 254 -2.16 8.80 -30.63
C ALA A 254 -1.54 9.27 -29.31
N GLY A 255 -2.14 10.28 -28.65
CA GLY A 255 -1.68 10.73 -27.34
C GLY A 255 -1.70 9.62 -26.29
N ALA A 256 -2.82 8.89 -26.19
CA ALA A 256 -2.94 7.76 -25.26
C ALA A 256 -1.93 6.64 -25.55
N ALA A 257 -1.60 6.39 -26.82
CA ALA A 257 -0.58 5.42 -27.21
C ALA A 257 0.83 5.85 -26.77
N THR A 258 1.17 7.13 -26.94
CA THR A 258 2.43 7.70 -26.47
C THR A 258 2.54 7.61 -24.94
N ASP A 259 1.49 7.99 -24.22
CA ASP A 259 1.44 7.90 -22.76
C ASP A 259 1.61 6.45 -22.27
N SER A 260 0.96 5.50 -22.93
CA SER A 260 1.10 4.07 -22.64
C SER A 260 2.54 3.57 -22.88
N SER A 261 3.20 4.05 -23.93
CA SER A 261 4.60 3.70 -24.20
C SER A 261 5.55 4.27 -23.15
N ALA A 262 5.35 5.53 -22.74
CA ALA A 262 6.14 6.16 -21.69
C ALA A 262 5.97 5.43 -20.35
N LEU A 263 4.73 5.13 -19.96
CA LEU A 263 4.43 4.36 -18.75
C LEU A 263 5.08 2.98 -18.76
N SER A 264 5.07 2.30 -19.91
CA SER A 264 5.69 0.98 -20.05
C SER A 264 7.21 1.04 -19.89
N ALA A 265 7.87 2.07 -20.45
CA ALA A 265 9.31 2.28 -20.28
C ALA A 265 9.69 2.58 -18.82
N THR A 266 8.91 3.40 -18.12
CA THR A 266 9.10 3.63 -16.68
C THR A 266 8.90 2.35 -15.87
N THR A 267 7.90 1.55 -16.23
CA THR A 267 7.62 0.25 -15.58
C THR A 267 8.79 -0.71 -15.79
N GLU A 268 9.37 -0.77 -16.98
CA GLU A 268 10.53 -1.62 -17.27
C GLU A 268 11.75 -1.25 -16.42
N SER A 269 12.04 0.05 -16.26
CA SER A 269 13.12 0.51 -15.38
C SER A 269 12.87 0.13 -13.92
N ALA A 270 11.65 0.33 -13.41
CA ALA A 270 11.30 -0.03 -12.04
C ALA A 270 11.40 -1.54 -11.79
N LEU A 271 11.08 -2.37 -12.78
CA LEU A 271 11.21 -3.82 -12.68
C LEU A 271 12.67 -4.29 -12.60
N LEU A 272 13.61 -3.58 -13.24
CA LEU A 272 15.04 -3.88 -13.11
C LEU A 272 15.54 -3.61 -11.68
N GLU A 273 15.14 -2.49 -11.09
CA GLU A 273 15.45 -2.16 -9.70
C GLU A 273 14.82 -3.18 -8.73
N GLN A 274 13.54 -3.48 -8.90
CA GLN A 274 12.83 -4.45 -8.06
C GLN A 274 13.45 -5.85 -8.15
N ARG A 275 13.94 -6.25 -9.33
CA ARG A 275 14.64 -7.53 -9.50
C ARG A 275 15.93 -7.57 -8.70
N ALA A 276 16.74 -6.52 -8.76
CA ALA A 276 17.98 -6.43 -7.98
C ALA A 276 17.69 -6.48 -6.46
N GLU A 277 16.64 -5.79 -6.01
CA GLU A 277 16.21 -5.83 -4.60
C GLU A 277 15.71 -7.23 -4.18
N THR A 278 14.98 -7.92 -5.06
CA THR A 278 14.53 -9.29 -4.83
C THR A 278 15.72 -10.25 -4.71
N ASP A 279 16.72 -10.12 -5.58
CA ASP A 279 17.94 -10.93 -5.55
C ASP A 279 18.75 -10.69 -4.26
N MET A 280 18.88 -9.43 -3.82
CA MET A 280 19.54 -9.11 -2.54
C MET A 280 18.77 -9.70 -1.34
N THR A 281 17.44 -9.62 -1.37
CA THR A 281 16.61 -10.19 -0.30
C THR A 281 16.76 -11.72 -0.25
N ALA A 282 16.83 -12.39 -1.40
CA ALA A 282 17.09 -13.83 -1.48
C ALA A 282 18.45 -14.20 -0.87
N ALA A 283 19.49 -13.42 -1.16
CA ALA A 283 20.81 -13.61 -0.56
C ALA A 283 20.78 -13.43 0.96
N ALA A 284 20.13 -12.38 1.46
CA ALA A 284 19.98 -12.13 2.90
C ALA A 284 19.21 -13.27 3.61
N MET A 285 18.18 -13.83 2.97
CA MET A 285 17.47 -14.98 3.52
C MET A 285 18.32 -16.24 3.57
N THR A 286 19.21 -16.44 2.60
CA THR A 286 20.16 -17.57 2.60
C THR A 286 21.15 -17.42 3.77
N GLU A 287 21.66 -16.22 4.01
CA GLU A 287 22.55 -15.92 5.13
C GLU A 287 21.84 -16.03 6.49
N MET A 288 20.57 -15.63 6.55
CA MET A 288 19.72 -15.81 7.72
C MET A 288 19.50 -17.29 8.05
N ALA A 289 19.22 -18.12 7.05
CA ALA A 289 19.09 -19.56 7.24
C ALA A 289 20.37 -20.20 7.77
N ALA A 290 21.54 -19.78 7.26
CA ALA A 290 22.83 -20.22 7.79
C ALA A 290 23.04 -19.79 9.25
N SER A 291 22.71 -18.54 9.58
CA SER A 291 22.82 -18.03 10.96
C SER A 291 21.91 -18.77 11.93
N ILE A 292 20.66 -19.08 11.52
CA ILE A 292 19.72 -19.86 12.34
C ILE A 292 20.28 -21.27 12.60
N ALA A 293 20.88 -21.90 11.59
CA ALA A 293 21.51 -23.21 11.75
C ALA A 293 22.71 -23.16 12.72
N GLU A 294 23.54 -22.13 12.67
CA GLU A 294 24.63 -21.93 13.64
C GLU A 294 24.11 -21.72 15.06
N VAL A 295 23.07 -20.90 15.23
CA VAL A 295 22.44 -20.69 16.55
C VAL A 295 21.89 -22.00 17.09
N ALA A 296 21.24 -22.83 16.27
CA ALA A 296 20.73 -24.14 16.70
C ALA A 296 21.87 -25.05 17.20
N VAL A 297 23.00 -25.09 16.48
CA VAL A 297 24.19 -25.84 16.89
C VAL A 297 24.73 -25.32 18.24
N HIS A 298 24.85 -24.00 18.40
CA HIS A 298 25.32 -23.41 19.66
C HIS A 298 24.39 -23.72 20.83
N VAL A 299 23.07 -23.68 20.63
CA VAL A 299 22.08 -24.05 21.64
C VAL A 299 22.25 -25.51 22.07
N GLN A 300 22.46 -26.42 21.12
CA GLN A 300 22.72 -27.83 21.40
C GLN A 300 24.01 -28.00 22.23
N GLN A 301 25.06 -27.26 21.88
CA GLN A 301 26.34 -27.30 22.59
C GLN A 301 26.19 -26.75 24.02
N THR A 302 25.52 -25.62 24.21
CA THR A 302 25.23 -25.07 25.55
C THR A 302 24.44 -26.06 26.40
N ALA A 303 23.44 -26.75 25.84
CA ALA A 303 22.69 -27.79 26.56
C ALA A 303 23.56 -28.99 26.95
N SER A 304 24.58 -29.32 26.15
CA SER A 304 25.55 -30.38 26.46
C SER A 304 26.51 -29.97 27.58
N GLU A 305 27.06 -28.75 27.51
CA GLU A 305 27.95 -28.19 28.53
C GLU A 305 27.21 -28.01 29.86
N ALA A 306 25.96 -27.55 29.83
CA ALA A 306 25.10 -27.49 31.01
C ALA A 306 24.91 -28.87 31.66
N ARG A 307 24.63 -29.92 30.89
CA ARG A 307 24.52 -31.28 31.44
C ARG A 307 25.82 -31.74 32.10
N THR A 308 26.96 -31.50 31.45
CA THR A 308 28.28 -31.81 32.03
C THR A 308 28.51 -31.07 33.34
N ALA A 309 28.15 -29.78 33.42
CA ALA A 309 28.28 -28.99 34.64
C ALA A 309 27.36 -29.50 35.77
N ASN A 310 26.15 -29.93 35.44
CA ASN A 310 25.22 -30.53 36.40
C ASN A 310 25.77 -31.83 36.99
N ASP A 311 26.35 -32.68 36.14
CA ASP A 311 26.95 -33.94 36.55
C ASP A 311 28.17 -33.68 37.45
N LEU A 312 29.03 -32.72 37.09
CA LEU A 312 30.19 -32.34 37.90
C LEU A 312 29.79 -31.78 39.26
N ALA A 313 28.75 -30.94 39.31
CA ALA A 313 28.19 -30.43 40.56
C ALA A 313 27.56 -31.55 41.41
N GLY A 314 26.92 -32.54 40.76
CA GLY A 314 26.42 -33.75 41.41
C GLY A 314 27.54 -34.57 42.06
N HIS A 315 28.62 -34.84 41.33
CA HIS A 315 29.81 -35.52 41.87
C HIS A 315 30.45 -34.72 43.01
N GLY A 316 30.58 -33.40 42.86
CA GLY A 316 31.06 -32.52 43.92
C GLY A 316 30.21 -32.61 45.19
N SER A 317 28.87 -32.66 45.05
CA SER A 317 27.97 -32.81 46.19
C SER A 317 28.15 -34.16 46.90
N GLN A 318 28.46 -35.22 46.16
CA GLN A 318 28.75 -36.54 46.74
C GLN A 318 30.06 -36.52 47.53
N VAL A 319 31.12 -35.92 46.97
CA VAL A 319 32.41 -35.76 47.66
C VAL A 319 32.23 -34.98 48.96
N VAL A 320 31.56 -33.82 48.91
CA VAL A 320 31.26 -33.00 50.10
C VAL A 320 30.46 -33.80 51.14
N GLY A 321 29.52 -34.64 50.72
CA GLY A 321 28.81 -35.57 51.60
C GLY A 321 29.74 -36.54 52.33
N THR A 322 30.65 -37.19 51.62
CA THR A 322 31.65 -38.09 52.23
C THR A 322 32.64 -37.37 53.14
N THR A 323 33.05 -36.14 52.79
CA THR A 323 33.91 -35.31 53.64
C THR A 323 33.22 -34.93 54.94
N ARG A 324 31.92 -34.61 54.90
CA ARG A 324 31.12 -34.34 56.11
C ARG A 324 31.15 -35.52 57.07
N GLU A 325 30.90 -36.73 56.55
CA GLU A 325 30.91 -37.96 57.34
C GLU A 325 32.29 -38.23 57.96
N ALA A 326 33.37 -38.02 57.20
CA ALA A 326 34.73 -38.16 57.70
C ALA A 326 35.06 -37.17 58.83
N ILE A 327 34.63 -35.90 58.73
CA ILE A 327 34.85 -34.91 59.79
C ILE A 327 34.00 -35.23 61.03
N GLN A 328 32.76 -35.71 60.86
CA GLN A 328 31.92 -36.15 61.98
C GLN A 328 32.54 -37.34 62.71
N LEU A 329 33.10 -38.31 61.98
CA LEU A 329 33.83 -39.43 62.56
C LEU A 329 35.09 -38.96 63.29
N LEU A 330 35.82 -38.00 62.72
CA LEU A 330 36.97 -37.38 63.37
C LEU A 330 36.57 -36.71 64.69
N ALA A 331 35.51 -35.90 64.70
CA ALA A 331 34.99 -35.25 65.91
C ALA A 331 34.61 -36.26 67.00
N ALA A 332 33.95 -37.37 66.62
CA ALA A 332 33.61 -38.45 67.54
C ALA A 332 34.87 -39.14 68.11
N THR A 333 35.88 -39.38 67.28
CA THR A 333 37.16 -39.98 67.69
C THR A 333 37.92 -39.07 68.66
N VAL A 334 37.98 -37.76 68.38
CA VAL A 334 38.61 -36.79 69.28
C VAL A 334 37.86 -36.70 70.61
N THR A 335 36.53 -36.79 70.58
CA THR A 335 35.70 -36.86 71.81
C THR A 335 36.03 -38.11 72.65
N GLN A 336 36.21 -39.26 72.02
CA GLN A 336 36.62 -40.49 72.70
C GLN A 336 38.04 -40.37 73.30
N ILE A 337 38.98 -39.74 72.59
CA ILE A 337 40.33 -39.46 73.11
C ILE A 337 40.23 -38.57 74.36
N ASN A 338 39.44 -37.49 74.29
CA ASN A 338 39.23 -36.59 75.42
C ASN A 338 38.70 -37.33 76.67
N GLN A 339 37.72 -38.22 76.48
CA GLN A 339 37.18 -39.07 77.55
C GLN A 339 38.24 -40.02 78.14
N ALA A 340 39.03 -40.68 77.29
CA ALA A 340 40.07 -41.62 77.74
C ALA A 340 41.19 -40.91 78.52
N VAL A 341 41.61 -39.73 78.05
CA VAL A 341 42.61 -38.90 78.75
C VAL A 341 42.04 -38.36 80.06
N GLY A 342 40.78 -37.92 80.08
CA GLY A 342 40.10 -37.51 81.31
C GLY A 342 40.02 -38.63 82.35
N HIS A 343 39.75 -39.88 81.92
CA HIS A 343 39.79 -41.04 82.80
C HIS A 343 41.20 -41.30 83.34
N LEU A 344 42.24 -41.21 82.49
CA LEU A 344 43.64 -41.35 82.91
C LEU A 344 44.06 -40.29 83.94
N ALA A 345 43.63 -39.03 83.76
CA ALA A 345 43.86 -37.95 84.71
C ALA A 345 43.21 -38.25 86.08
N GLY A 346 41.99 -38.84 86.07
CA GLY A 346 41.32 -39.35 87.25
C GLY A 346 42.10 -40.46 87.97
N GLN A 347 42.56 -41.48 87.24
CA GLN A 347 43.35 -42.57 87.82
C GLN A 347 44.69 -42.08 88.39
N THR A 348 45.33 -41.12 87.72
CA THR A 348 46.57 -40.49 88.18
C THR A 348 46.35 -39.73 89.49
N GLN A 349 45.15 -39.18 89.71
CA GLN A 349 44.77 -38.58 90.98
C GLN A 349 44.66 -39.60 92.12
N GLU A 350 44.10 -40.77 91.86
CA GLU A 350 44.00 -41.85 92.86
C GLU A 350 45.40 -42.35 93.26
N ILE A 351 46.31 -42.52 92.29
CA ILE A 351 47.70 -42.90 92.56
C ILE A 351 48.40 -41.84 93.41
N ARG A 352 48.17 -40.55 93.16
CA ARG A 352 48.70 -39.44 93.97
C ARG A 352 48.29 -39.56 95.44
N VAL A 353 47.03 -39.90 95.70
CA VAL A 353 46.49 -40.07 97.05
C VAL A 353 47.13 -41.28 97.73
N ALA A 354 47.26 -42.41 97.02
CA ALA A 354 47.95 -43.59 97.53
C ALA A 354 49.44 -43.33 97.83
N ALA A 355 50.16 -42.65 96.93
CA ALA A 355 51.54 -42.24 97.14
C ALA A 355 51.68 -41.32 98.37
N SER A 356 50.77 -40.36 98.55
CA SER A 356 50.77 -39.50 99.75
C SER A 356 50.57 -40.30 101.05
N MET A 357 49.74 -41.34 101.01
CA MET A 357 49.54 -42.25 102.14
C MET A 357 50.80 -43.10 102.43
N ILE A 358 51.47 -43.62 101.41
CA ILE A 358 52.73 -44.38 101.54
C ILE A 358 53.83 -43.49 102.15
N GLN A 359 53.94 -42.24 101.70
CA GLN A 359 54.85 -41.26 102.28
C GLN A 359 54.57 -41.06 103.78
N ALA A 360 53.30 -40.88 104.16
CA ALA A 360 52.92 -40.74 105.57
C ALA A 360 53.27 -41.99 106.40
N ILE A 361 53.10 -43.20 105.83
CA ILE A 361 53.51 -44.46 106.47
C ILE A 361 55.04 -44.52 106.60
N ALA A 362 55.80 -44.12 105.58
CA ALA A 362 57.25 -44.07 105.63
C ALA A 362 57.75 -43.08 106.70
N ASP A 363 57.12 -41.91 106.81
CA ASP A 363 57.39 -40.92 107.85
C ASP A 363 57.14 -41.47 109.25
N GLN A 364 56.00 -42.14 109.45
CA GLN A 364 55.65 -42.79 110.71
C GLN A 364 56.60 -43.94 111.04
N THR A 365 56.98 -44.74 110.04
CA THR A 365 57.92 -45.87 110.19
C THR A 365 59.31 -45.37 110.55
N ASN A 366 59.77 -44.28 109.93
CA ASN A 366 61.04 -43.61 110.26
C ASN A 366 61.04 -43.07 111.71
N LEU A 367 59.92 -42.52 112.19
CA LEU A 367 59.76 -42.10 113.58
C LEU A 367 59.77 -43.28 114.57
N LEU A 368 59.07 -44.37 114.23
CA LEU A 368 59.07 -45.60 115.05
C LEU A 368 60.47 -46.22 115.11
N ALA A 369 61.18 -46.26 113.98
CA ALA A 369 62.55 -46.76 113.89
C ALA A 369 63.53 -45.88 114.68
N LEU A 370 63.37 -44.56 114.65
CA LEU A 370 64.14 -43.64 115.47
C LEU A 370 63.91 -43.90 116.97
N ASN A 371 62.65 -44.07 117.39
CA ASN A 371 62.32 -44.39 118.78
C ASN A 371 62.92 -45.75 119.21
N ALA A 372 62.86 -46.75 118.32
CA ALA A 372 63.47 -48.06 118.56
C ALA A 372 65.01 -48.00 118.65
N ALA A 373 65.66 -47.19 117.81
CA ALA A 373 67.11 -46.98 117.86
C ALA A 373 67.54 -46.27 119.16
N ILE A 374 66.75 -45.29 119.63
CA ILE A 374 66.97 -44.61 120.91
C ILE A 374 66.85 -45.61 122.07
N GLU A 375 65.82 -46.45 122.10
CA GLU A 375 65.62 -47.42 123.18
C GLU A 375 66.67 -48.56 123.14
N ALA A 376 67.11 -48.96 121.94
CA ALA A 376 68.21 -49.92 121.76
C ALA A 376 69.55 -49.36 122.26
N ALA A 377 69.85 -48.08 122.02
CA ALA A 377 71.02 -47.40 122.57
C ALA A 377 70.95 -47.30 124.10
N ARG A 378 69.74 -47.14 124.66
CA ARG A 378 69.49 -47.08 126.10
C ARG A 378 69.71 -48.42 126.82
N ALA A 379 69.52 -49.55 126.12
CA ALA A 379 69.73 -50.91 126.62
C ALA A 379 71.20 -51.39 126.62
N GLY A 380 72.15 -50.58 126.14
CA GLY A 380 73.59 -50.89 126.15
C GLY A 380 73.97 -52.12 125.31
N GLU A 381 74.86 -52.98 125.81
CA GLU A 381 75.36 -54.16 125.08
C GLU A 381 74.26 -55.18 124.72
N GLN A 382 73.16 -55.25 125.49
CA GLN A 382 72.01 -56.14 125.20
C GLN A 382 71.15 -55.64 124.02
N GLY A 383 71.24 -54.34 123.68
CA GLY A 383 70.44 -53.70 122.63
C GLY A 383 71.10 -53.67 121.24
N ARG A 384 72.36 -54.12 121.09
CA ARG A 384 73.12 -54.01 119.83
C ARG A 384 72.42 -54.64 118.62
N GLY A 385 71.84 -55.82 118.78
CA GLY A 385 71.09 -56.48 117.69
C GLY A 385 69.84 -55.69 117.27
N PHE A 386 69.14 -55.08 118.23
CA PHE A 386 67.97 -54.25 117.98
C PHE A 386 68.33 -52.90 117.33
N ALA A 387 69.46 -52.29 117.72
CA ALA A 387 69.93 -51.04 117.13
C ALA A 387 70.21 -51.19 115.62
N VAL A 388 70.85 -52.30 115.21
CA VAL A 388 71.11 -52.59 113.79
C VAL A 388 69.81 -52.74 113.01
N VAL A 389 68.82 -53.46 113.55
CA VAL A 389 67.51 -53.61 112.91
C VAL A 389 66.78 -52.25 112.83
N ALA A 390 66.84 -51.43 113.88
CA ALA A 390 66.21 -50.11 113.89
C ALA A 390 66.84 -49.15 112.86
N ASP A 391 68.17 -49.15 112.72
CA ASP A 391 68.86 -48.37 111.68
C ASP A 391 68.54 -48.87 110.26
N GLU A 392 68.42 -50.19 110.06
CA GLU A 392 68.01 -50.78 108.77
C GLU A 392 66.56 -50.42 108.41
N VAL A 393 65.63 -50.47 109.37
CA VAL A 393 64.22 -50.03 109.18
C VAL A 393 64.16 -48.53 108.90
N ARG A 394 64.99 -47.72 109.56
CA ARG A 394 65.07 -46.28 109.32
C ARG A 394 65.61 -45.98 107.91
N ALA A 395 66.66 -46.69 107.47
CA ALA A 395 67.20 -46.56 106.12
C ALA A 395 66.17 -46.99 105.05
N LEU A 396 65.41 -48.06 105.30
CA LEU A 396 64.32 -48.51 104.43
C LEU A 396 63.17 -47.50 104.36
N ALA A 397 62.79 -46.91 105.49
CA ALA A 397 61.78 -45.85 105.53
C ALA A 397 62.25 -44.58 104.79
N GLY A 398 63.54 -44.24 104.90
CA GLY A 398 64.17 -43.16 104.10
C GLY A 398 64.13 -43.42 102.60
N LYS A 399 64.52 -44.63 102.15
CA LYS A 399 64.41 -45.04 100.73
C LYS A 399 62.96 -45.06 100.24
N THR A 400 62.02 -45.46 101.10
CA THR A 400 60.59 -45.44 100.78
C THR A 400 60.13 -44.01 100.56
N ARG A 401 60.46 -43.09 101.48
CA ARG A 401 60.18 -41.65 101.33
C ARG A 401 60.70 -41.10 100.00
N GLU A 402 61.98 -41.30 99.70
CA GLU A 402 62.61 -40.83 98.46
C GLU A 402 61.91 -41.38 97.20
N SER A 403 61.58 -42.68 97.20
CA SER A 403 60.87 -43.31 96.09
C SER A 403 59.46 -42.75 95.91
N THR A 404 58.78 -42.43 97.01
CA THR A 404 57.41 -41.89 96.96
C THR A 404 57.39 -40.44 96.48
N GLU A 405 58.39 -39.64 96.82
CA GLU A 405 58.61 -38.30 96.28
C GLU A 405 58.89 -38.34 94.77
N GLN A 406 59.71 -39.28 94.29
CA GLN A 406 59.92 -39.49 92.85
C GLN A 406 58.62 -39.88 92.13
N ILE A 407 57.82 -40.79 92.71
CA ILE A 407 56.51 -41.16 92.16
C ILE A 407 55.59 -39.93 92.09
N GLN A 408 55.54 -39.10 93.14
CA GLN A 408 54.74 -37.87 93.11
C GLN A 408 55.15 -36.92 91.98
N GLY A 409 56.46 -36.79 91.69
CA GLY A 409 56.96 -36.02 90.55
C GLY A 409 56.51 -36.58 89.21
N ILE A 410 56.58 -37.90 89.01
CA ILE A 410 56.09 -38.57 87.79
C ILE A 410 54.58 -38.34 87.61
N ILE A 411 53.81 -38.43 88.70
CA ILE A 411 52.36 -38.22 88.73
C ILE A 411 51.98 -36.76 88.40
N GLN A 412 52.75 -35.78 88.86
CA GLN A 412 52.57 -34.38 88.45
C GLN A 412 52.79 -34.19 86.95
N ASN A 413 53.85 -34.76 86.39
CA ASN A 413 54.13 -34.68 84.97
C ASN A 413 53.06 -35.37 84.12
N LEU A 414 52.59 -36.56 84.53
CA LEU A 414 51.48 -37.27 83.89
C LEU A 414 50.19 -36.43 83.89
N ARG A 415 49.88 -35.78 85.02
CA ARG A 415 48.72 -34.91 85.12
C ARG A 415 48.83 -33.71 84.19
N ALA A 416 49.97 -33.02 84.19
CA ALA A 416 50.19 -31.88 83.31
C ALA A 416 50.04 -32.27 81.83
N GLY A 417 50.61 -33.41 81.43
CA GLY A 417 50.45 -33.92 80.06
C GLY A 417 49.01 -34.34 79.72
N ALA A 418 48.26 -34.87 80.69
CA ALA A 418 46.85 -35.20 80.50
C ALA A 418 45.98 -33.95 80.35
N ASP A 419 46.21 -32.92 81.18
CA ASP A 419 45.51 -31.64 81.11
C ASP A 419 45.78 -30.94 79.75
N GLU A 420 47.04 -30.95 79.28
CA GLU A 420 47.42 -30.45 77.95
C GLU A 420 46.73 -31.22 76.81
N ALA A 421 46.70 -32.56 76.88
CA ALA A 421 46.02 -33.39 75.88
C ALA A 421 44.50 -33.17 75.84
N VAL A 422 43.85 -32.91 76.98
CA VAL A 422 42.44 -32.52 77.05
C VAL A 422 42.20 -31.17 76.36
N GLU A 423 43.07 -30.19 76.56
CA GLU A 423 42.98 -28.88 75.91
C GLU A 423 43.13 -28.97 74.38
N ILE A 424 44.11 -29.75 73.90
CA ILE A 424 44.30 -30.02 72.48
C ILE A 424 43.08 -30.73 71.89
N ALA A 425 42.54 -31.75 72.57
CA ALA A 425 41.35 -32.45 72.11
C ALA A 425 40.10 -31.54 72.05
N SER A 426 39.92 -30.67 73.04
CA SER A 426 38.84 -29.67 73.05
C SER A 426 38.94 -28.70 71.87
N THR A 427 40.16 -28.29 71.52
CA THR A 427 40.40 -27.47 70.32
C THR A 427 40.11 -28.24 69.04
N GLY A 428 40.53 -29.51 68.95
CA GLY A 428 40.23 -30.37 67.81
C GLY A 428 38.73 -30.59 67.58
N ILE A 429 37.92 -30.69 68.65
CA ILE A 429 36.45 -30.76 68.53
C ILE A 429 35.89 -29.48 67.90
N ARG A 430 36.31 -28.30 68.38
CA ARG A 430 35.86 -27.00 67.82
C ARG A 430 36.25 -26.84 66.35
N GLU A 431 37.47 -27.23 65.99
CA GLU A 431 37.91 -27.18 64.59
C GLU A 431 37.12 -28.13 63.70
N ALA A 432 36.80 -29.34 64.18
CA ALA A 432 35.95 -30.28 63.45
C ALA A 432 34.52 -29.74 63.27
N GLU A 433 33.93 -29.12 64.30
CA GLU A 433 32.63 -28.45 64.18
C GLU A 433 32.64 -27.32 63.15
N GLN A 434 33.69 -26.50 63.12
CA GLN A 434 33.88 -25.48 62.09
C GLN A 434 34.04 -26.10 60.69
N GLY A 435 34.77 -27.20 60.58
CA GLY A 435 34.91 -27.97 59.34
C GLY A 435 33.57 -28.45 58.80
N VAL A 436 32.69 -28.98 59.67
CA VAL A 436 31.33 -29.37 59.28
C VAL A 436 30.53 -28.17 58.75
N GLN A 437 30.62 -27.00 59.39
CA GLN A 437 29.92 -25.80 58.92
C GLN A 437 30.40 -25.34 57.53
N GLN A 438 31.71 -25.37 57.26
CA GLN A 438 32.25 -25.04 55.94
C GLN A 438 31.79 -26.02 54.86
N VAL A 439 31.76 -27.32 55.19
CA VAL A 439 31.27 -28.36 54.29
C VAL A 439 29.78 -28.18 53.96
N LEU A 440 28.95 -27.79 54.93
CA LEU A 440 27.54 -27.46 54.68
C LEU A 440 27.38 -26.25 53.75
N GLN A 441 28.20 -25.21 53.92
CA GLN A 441 28.19 -24.06 53.00
C GLN A 441 28.59 -24.45 51.58
N ALA A 442 29.61 -25.29 51.41
CA ALA A 442 30.00 -25.82 50.11
C ALA A 442 28.89 -26.67 49.47
N GLN A 443 28.19 -27.50 50.27
CA GLN A 443 27.04 -28.27 49.81
C GLN A 443 25.92 -27.36 49.29
N GLN A 444 25.61 -26.28 50.02
CA GLN A 444 24.59 -25.31 49.61
C GLN A 444 24.97 -24.58 48.32
N ALA A 445 26.24 -24.21 48.14
CA ALA A 445 26.74 -23.60 46.92
C ALA A 445 26.59 -24.53 45.71
N LEU A 446 26.92 -25.83 45.86
CA LEU A 446 26.76 -26.84 44.82
C LEU A 446 25.29 -27.07 44.43
N LEU A 447 24.38 -27.06 45.41
CA LEU A 447 22.94 -27.09 45.16
C LEU A 447 22.48 -25.86 44.35
N GLY A 448 22.98 -24.67 44.69
CA GLY A 448 22.70 -23.45 43.93
C GLY A 448 23.20 -23.50 42.49
N ILE A 449 24.40 -24.07 42.26
CA ILE A 449 24.95 -24.29 40.91
C ILE A 449 24.03 -25.22 40.11
N ARG A 450 23.63 -26.37 40.67
CA ARG A 450 22.72 -27.31 39.99
C ARG A 450 21.41 -26.65 39.56
N GLN A 451 20.78 -25.88 40.46
CA GLN A 451 19.54 -25.17 40.12
C GLN A 451 19.74 -24.14 39.01
N ALA A 452 20.88 -23.44 38.98
CA ALA A 452 21.20 -22.51 37.89
C ALA A 452 21.39 -23.25 36.55
N VAL A 453 22.05 -24.39 36.57
CA VAL A 453 22.29 -25.21 35.38
C VAL A 453 21.00 -25.87 34.85
N GLU A 454 20.08 -26.29 35.73
CA GLU A 454 18.75 -26.76 35.34
C GLU A 454 17.97 -25.67 34.61
N ARG A 455 18.03 -24.41 35.08
CA ARG A 455 17.43 -23.27 34.37
C ARG A 455 18.06 -23.04 33.00
N ILE A 456 19.40 -23.11 32.89
CA ILE A 456 20.10 -22.99 31.60
C ILE A 456 19.63 -24.07 30.64
N THR A 457 19.51 -25.31 31.10
CA THR A 457 19.04 -26.44 30.27
C THR A 457 17.62 -26.19 29.75
N GLY A 458 16.72 -25.68 30.61
CA GLY A 458 15.36 -25.28 30.20
C GLY A 458 15.35 -24.16 29.16
N MET A 459 16.19 -23.13 29.35
CA MET A 459 16.34 -22.05 28.37
C MET A 459 16.87 -22.56 27.03
N SER A 460 17.85 -23.47 27.04
CA SER A 460 18.36 -24.08 25.80
C SER A 460 17.29 -24.86 25.05
N GLN A 461 16.38 -25.57 25.74
CA GLN A 461 15.25 -26.23 25.09
C GLN A 461 14.29 -25.24 24.43
N GLN A 462 14.00 -24.11 25.10
CA GLN A 462 13.17 -23.05 24.54
C GLN A 462 13.84 -22.38 23.33
N MET A 463 15.14 -22.10 23.41
CA MET A 463 15.91 -21.55 22.29
C MET A 463 15.92 -22.51 21.10
N ALA A 464 16.04 -23.82 21.32
CA ALA A 464 16.00 -24.80 20.24
C ALA A 464 14.64 -24.79 19.52
N ALA A 465 13.53 -24.69 20.28
CA ALA A 465 12.20 -24.54 19.70
C ALA A 465 12.07 -23.24 18.90
N ALA A 466 12.58 -22.12 19.43
CA ALA A 466 12.56 -20.83 18.74
C ALA A 466 13.40 -20.84 17.45
N SER A 467 14.58 -21.47 17.44
CA SER A 467 15.40 -21.63 16.24
C SER A 467 14.69 -22.48 15.18
N GLN A 468 13.96 -23.52 15.57
CA GLN A 468 13.16 -24.32 14.64
C GLN A 468 12.03 -23.49 14.02
N GLU A 469 11.33 -22.69 14.82
CA GLU A 469 10.28 -21.77 14.34
C GLU A 469 10.86 -20.72 13.39
N GLN A 470 12.00 -20.11 13.73
CA GLN A 470 12.70 -19.17 12.85
C GLN A 470 13.10 -19.80 11.52
N SER A 471 13.54 -21.07 11.53
CA SER A 471 13.87 -21.79 10.29
C SER A 471 12.65 -21.93 9.37
N HIS A 472 11.47 -22.23 9.93
CA HIS A 472 10.23 -22.30 9.15
C HIS A 472 9.85 -20.94 8.56
N VAL A 473 9.93 -19.87 9.36
CA VAL A 473 9.64 -18.51 8.88
C VAL A 473 10.62 -18.10 7.77
N ALA A 474 11.90 -18.45 7.90
CA ALA A 474 12.89 -18.15 6.87
C ALA A 474 12.59 -18.87 5.54
N GLU A 475 12.13 -20.11 5.62
CA GLU A 475 11.72 -20.90 4.44
C GLU A 475 10.47 -20.30 3.77
N ASP A 476 9.46 -19.91 4.55
CA ASP A 476 8.25 -19.24 4.04
C ASP A 476 8.58 -17.91 3.34
N VAL A 477 9.47 -17.11 3.92
CA VAL A 477 9.91 -15.85 3.32
C VAL A 477 10.69 -16.11 2.02
N SER A 478 11.55 -17.14 1.99
CA SER A 478 12.26 -17.56 0.78
C SER A 478 11.28 -17.96 -0.34
N GLN A 479 10.22 -18.72 0.00
CA GLN A 479 9.16 -19.06 -0.95
C GLN A 479 8.44 -17.80 -1.45
N GLN A 480 8.17 -16.83 -0.58
CA GLN A 480 7.51 -15.59 -0.96
C GLN A 480 8.37 -14.73 -1.89
N ILE A 481 9.69 -14.70 -1.69
CA ILE A 481 10.64 -14.03 -2.60
C ILE A 481 10.58 -14.64 -4.00
N ASN A 482 10.52 -15.98 -4.11
CA ASN A 482 10.35 -16.65 -5.40
C ASN A 482 9.03 -16.27 -6.08
N ASN A 483 7.94 -16.12 -5.33
CA ASN A 483 6.65 -15.65 -5.86
C ASN A 483 6.72 -14.19 -6.36
N VAL A 484 7.45 -13.33 -5.65
CA VAL A 484 7.70 -11.95 -6.08
C VAL A 484 8.51 -11.94 -7.38
N ALA A 485 9.58 -12.72 -7.47
CA ALA A 485 10.38 -12.85 -8.70
C ALA A 485 9.54 -13.29 -9.91
N ALA A 486 8.66 -14.28 -9.73
CA ALA A 486 7.74 -14.72 -10.78
C ALA A 486 6.76 -13.60 -11.19
N THR A 487 6.28 -12.80 -10.24
CA THR A 487 5.38 -11.67 -10.48
C THR A 487 6.09 -10.53 -11.22
N VAL A 488 7.35 -10.24 -10.89
CA VAL A 488 8.22 -9.29 -11.61
C VAL A 488 8.35 -9.73 -13.07
N GLN A 489 8.65 -11.00 -13.33
CA GLN A 489 8.77 -11.53 -14.68
C GLN A 489 7.46 -11.43 -15.48
N LYS A 490 6.31 -11.71 -14.85
CA LYS A 490 5.00 -11.54 -15.47
C LYS A 490 4.70 -10.08 -15.80
N THR A 491 5.04 -9.16 -14.90
CA THR A 491 4.83 -7.72 -15.09
C THR A 491 5.71 -7.19 -16.22
N ALA A 492 6.95 -7.66 -16.34
CA ALA A 492 7.83 -7.34 -17.47
C ALA A 492 7.21 -7.78 -18.80
N GLY A 493 6.63 -8.99 -18.86
CA GLY A 493 5.91 -9.46 -20.05
C GLY A 493 4.72 -8.57 -20.41
N ASN A 494 3.94 -8.12 -19.41
CA ASN A 494 2.81 -7.22 -19.62
C ASN A 494 3.24 -5.83 -20.11
N ALA A 495 4.32 -5.26 -19.56
CA ALA A 495 4.87 -3.98 -19.99
C ALA A 495 5.31 -4.03 -21.47
N ASN A 496 6.01 -5.11 -21.86
CA ASN A 496 6.38 -5.30 -23.26
C ASN A 496 5.16 -5.44 -24.19
N ALA A 497 4.13 -6.17 -23.76
CA ALA A 497 2.88 -6.28 -24.52
C ALA A 497 2.16 -4.93 -24.68
N ALA A 498 2.22 -4.07 -23.66
CA ALA A 498 1.65 -2.72 -23.72
C ALA A 498 2.40 -1.82 -24.73
N VAL A 499 3.73 -1.92 -24.81
CA VAL A 499 4.52 -1.23 -25.85
C VAL A 499 4.10 -1.65 -27.25
N ILE A 500 3.93 -2.96 -27.48
CA ILE A 500 3.51 -3.48 -28.80
C ILE A 500 2.13 -2.94 -29.18
N ARG A 501 1.15 -3.02 -28.27
CA ARG A 501 -0.20 -2.48 -28.51
C ARG A 501 -0.21 -0.96 -28.69
N GLY A 502 0.63 -0.23 -27.95
CA GLY A 502 0.80 1.21 -28.13
C GLY A 502 1.23 1.56 -29.54
N ARG A 503 2.22 0.85 -30.09
CA ARG A 503 2.68 1.03 -31.48
C ARG A 503 1.59 0.73 -32.51
N GLU A 504 0.77 -0.30 -32.28
CA GLU A 504 -0.38 -0.60 -33.14
C GLU A 504 -1.40 0.54 -33.15
N LEU A 505 -1.74 1.10 -31.99
CA LEU A 505 -2.67 2.22 -31.87
C LEU A 505 -2.14 3.50 -32.54
N GLU A 506 -0.85 3.77 -32.40
CA GLU A 506 -0.18 4.90 -33.06
C GLU A 506 -0.27 4.76 -34.60
N SER A 507 -0.02 3.55 -35.12
CA SER A 507 -0.15 3.23 -36.55
C SER A 507 -1.59 3.42 -37.05
N ILE A 508 -2.58 2.91 -36.31
CA ILE A 508 -4.00 3.07 -36.65
C ILE A 508 -4.40 4.55 -36.64
N SER A 509 -3.97 5.31 -35.63
CA SER A 509 -4.24 6.74 -35.54
C SER A 509 -3.65 7.51 -36.72
N SER A 510 -2.40 7.22 -37.09
CA SER A 510 -1.75 7.82 -38.26
C SER A 510 -2.52 7.51 -39.55
N GLY A 511 -2.95 6.26 -39.72
CA GLY A 511 -3.78 5.82 -40.85
C GLY A 511 -5.13 6.54 -40.93
N LEU A 512 -5.82 6.70 -39.79
CA LEU A 512 -7.08 7.44 -39.72
C LEU A 512 -6.89 8.92 -40.07
N ARG A 513 -5.82 9.55 -39.58
CA ARG A 513 -5.52 10.96 -39.89
C ARG A 513 -5.25 11.16 -41.38
N ALA A 514 -4.47 10.28 -41.99
CA ALA A 514 -4.21 10.31 -43.44
C ALA A 514 -5.50 10.13 -44.25
N LEU A 515 -6.41 9.26 -43.79
CA LEU A 515 -7.71 9.05 -44.42
C LEU A 515 -8.57 10.32 -44.31
N VAL A 516 -8.65 10.94 -43.13
CA VAL A 516 -9.37 12.20 -42.94
C VAL A 516 -8.82 13.31 -43.85
N GLU A 517 -7.50 13.49 -43.92
CA GLU A 517 -6.88 14.50 -44.80
C GLU A 517 -7.24 14.29 -46.28
N ARG A 518 -7.34 13.03 -46.72
CA ARG A 518 -7.71 12.70 -48.11
C ARG A 518 -9.16 13.06 -48.43
N PHE A 519 -10.08 12.85 -47.50
CA PHE A 519 -11.51 13.13 -47.67
C PHE A 519 -11.90 14.58 -47.32
N ASN A 520 -10.99 15.35 -46.72
CA ASN A 520 -11.19 16.76 -46.41
C ASN A 520 -10.77 17.71 -47.57
N ARG A 521 -10.30 17.15 -48.69
CA ARG A 521 -10.08 17.84 -49.97
C ARG A 521 -11.33 17.80 -50.82
#